data_AF-A0AAU2PFJ7-F1
#
_entry.id   AF-A0AAU2PFJ7-F1
#
_cell.length_a   1.000
_cell.length_b   1.000
_cell.length_c   1.000
_cell.angle_alpha   90.00
_cell.angle_beta   90.00
_cell.angle_gamma   90.00
#
_symmetry.space_group_name_H-M   'P 1'
#
loop_
_entity.id
_entity.type
_entity.pdbx_description
1 polymer ?
#
loop_
_entity_poly.entity_id
_entity_poly.type
_entity_poly.pdbx_seq_one_letter_code
_entity_poly.pdbx_strand_id
1 'polypeptide(L)'
;MNVTRVQDDTGTHIEPALDSTWSEARKFEWHAAVVAHDTGLTIRVHPPGTDRLGRVVHGITIGEINKGGQTTIPALPFYDAWEFLSAVSIGAMALLALQQHAEGG
;
A
#
# COMPACT_ATOMS: atom_id res chain seq x y z
N MET A 1 -1.82 -6.93 8.04
CA MET A 1 -0.78 -7.91 7.66
C MET A 1 0.58 -7.33 8.04
N ASN A 2 1.55 -8.14 8.47
CA ASN A 2 2.92 -7.66 8.70
C ASN A 2 3.80 -8.08 7.52
N VAL A 3 4.63 -7.15 7.04
CA VAL A 3 5.61 -7.40 5.99
C VAL A 3 6.96 -6.85 6.42
N THR A 4 8.03 -7.42 5.91
CA THR A 4 9.38 -6.98 6.23
C THR A 4 10.24 -7.04 4.99
N ARG A 5 11.09 -6.03 4.80
CA ARG A 5 12.09 -6.05 3.74
C ARG A 5 13.32 -6.80 4.23
N VAL A 6 13.63 -7.91 3.56
CA VAL A 6 14.77 -8.78 3.87
C VAL A 6 15.84 -8.52 2.81
N GLN A 7 17.10 -8.50 3.28
CA GLN A 7 18.27 -8.43 2.41
C GLN A 7 19.08 -9.71 2.62
N ASP A 8 19.27 -10.47 1.55
CA ASP A 8 20.05 -11.70 1.54
C ASP A 8 20.99 -11.74 0.33
N ASP A 9 21.65 -12.89 0.13
CA ASP A 9 22.61 -13.10 -0.95
C ASP A 9 21.97 -13.05 -2.36
N THR A 10 20.64 -13.10 -2.46
CA THR A 10 19.87 -13.03 -3.71
C THR A 10 19.35 -11.61 -4.01
N GLY A 11 19.45 -10.70 -3.05
CA GLY A 11 19.09 -9.30 -3.19
C GLY A 11 18.13 -8.82 -2.10
N THR A 12 17.26 -7.88 -2.46
CA THR A 12 16.28 -7.31 -1.55
C THR A 12 14.87 -7.73 -1.96
N HIS A 13 14.15 -8.40 -1.07
CA HIS A 13 12.76 -8.82 -1.28
C HIS A 13 11.87 -8.51 -0.07
N ILE A 14 10.55 -8.61 -0.28
CA ILE A 14 9.56 -8.50 0.80
C ILE A 14 9.15 -9.89 1.26
N GLU A 15 9.12 -10.07 2.57
CA GLU A 15 8.55 -11.25 3.22
C GLU A 15 7.27 -10.92 4.02
N PRO A 16 6.24 -11.78 3.94
CA PRO A 16 6.14 -12.95 3.07
C PRO A 16 6.04 -12.54 1.59
N ALA A 17 6.51 -13.40 0.68
CA ALA A 17 6.39 -13.16 -0.75
C ALA A 17 4.90 -13.10 -1.17
N LEU A 18 4.60 -12.36 -2.24
CA LEU A 18 3.26 -12.32 -2.80
C LEU A 18 2.87 -13.71 -3.31
N ASP A 19 1.78 -14.25 -2.78
CA ASP A 19 1.25 -15.55 -3.17
C ASP A 19 0.08 -15.38 -4.15
N SER A 20 0.19 -16.03 -5.30
CA SER A 20 -0.82 -15.98 -6.36
C SER A 20 -2.11 -16.72 -5.99
N THR A 21 -2.07 -17.62 -5.02
CA THR A 21 -3.23 -18.40 -4.54
C THR A 21 -4.11 -17.64 -3.55
N TRP A 22 -3.63 -16.50 -3.03
CA TRP A 22 -4.40 -15.66 -2.12
C TRP A 22 -5.61 -15.03 -2.79
N SER A 23 -6.65 -14.80 -1.99
CA SER A 23 -7.80 -14.01 -2.39
C SER A 23 -7.38 -12.59 -2.76
N GLU A 24 -8.16 -11.92 -3.61
CA GLU A 24 -7.91 -10.52 -3.99
C GLU A 24 -7.81 -9.61 -2.76
N ALA A 25 -8.71 -9.78 -1.78
CA ALA A 25 -8.65 -9.04 -0.52
C ALA A 25 -7.31 -9.25 0.21
N ARG A 26 -6.79 -10.49 0.23
CA ARG A 26 -5.53 -10.80 0.91
C ARG A 26 -4.31 -10.29 0.15
N LYS A 27 -4.32 -10.36 -1.19
CA LYS A 27 -3.31 -9.73 -2.05
C LYS A 27 -3.29 -8.22 -1.84
N PHE A 28 -4.46 -7.63 -1.70
CA PHE A 28 -4.60 -6.21 -1.46
C PHE A 28 -4.10 -5.78 -0.08
N GLU A 29 -4.40 -6.55 0.96
CA GLU A 29 -3.82 -6.37 2.30
C GLU A 29 -2.29 -6.46 2.29
N TRP A 30 -1.73 -7.41 1.53
CA TRP A 30 -0.29 -7.54 1.36
C TRP A 30 0.31 -6.29 0.70
N HIS A 31 -0.27 -5.85 -0.41
CA HIS A 31 0.23 -4.69 -1.14
C HIS A 31 0.15 -3.42 -0.29
N ALA A 32 -0.95 -3.19 0.41
CA ALA A 32 -1.08 -2.07 1.33
C ALA A 32 -0.03 -2.12 2.45
N ALA A 33 0.29 -3.30 2.98
CA ALA A 33 1.33 -3.45 3.98
C ALA A 33 2.73 -3.15 3.43
N VAL A 34 3.03 -3.57 2.18
CA VAL A 34 4.28 -3.22 1.47
C VAL A 34 4.42 -1.71 1.32
N VAL A 35 3.38 -1.05 0.81
CA VAL A 35 3.42 0.41 0.61
C VAL A 35 3.56 1.13 1.94
N ALA A 36 2.84 0.71 2.98
CA ALA A 36 2.97 1.28 4.32
C ALA A 36 4.40 1.13 4.88
N HIS A 37 5.00 -0.05 4.69
CA HIS A 37 6.38 -0.32 5.10
C HIS A 37 7.38 0.59 4.37
N ASP A 38 7.27 0.70 3.05
CA ASP A 38 8.25 1.44 2.23
C ASP A 38 8.11 2.96 2.37
N THR A 39 6.89 3.46 2.55
CA THR A 39 6.61 4.90 2.56
C THR A 39 6.50 5.50 3.97
N GLY A 40 6.33 4.66 4.99
CA GLY A 40 6.02 5.10 6.35
C GLY A 40 4.58 5.62 6.53
N LEU A 41 3.73 5.54 5.49
CA LEU A 41 2.33 5.92 5.57
C LEU A 41 1.52 4.90 6.39
N THR A 42 0.49 5.38 7.08
CA THR A 42 -0.56 4.50 7.62
C THR A 42 -1.55 4.18 6.52
N ILE A 43 -1.65 2.90 6.16
CA ILE A 43 -2.62 2.43 5.18
C ILE A 43 -3.52 1.41 5.85
N ARG A 44 -4.83 1.68 5.86
CA ARG A 44 -5.86 0.78 6.36
C ARG A 44 -6.73 0.31 5.20
N VAL A 45 -6.66 -0.98 4.91
CA VAL A 45 -7.58 -1.65 3.99
C VAL A 45 -8.87 -1.95 4.73
N HIS A 46 -10.00 -1.61 4.12
CA HIS A 46 -11.33 -1.96 4.63
C HIS A 46 -11.79 -3.31 4.07
N PRO A 47 -12.65 -4.03 4.80
CA PRO A 47 -13.27 -5.24 4.28
C PRO A 47 -13.92 -4.98 2.91
N PRO A 48 -13.82 -5.92 1.95
CA PRO A 48 -14.44 -5.77 0.65
C PRO A 48 -15.95 -5.58 0.81
N GLY A 49 -16.48 -4.59 0.10
CA GLY A 49 -17.91 -4.30 0.02
C GLY A 49 -18.46 -4.60 -1.37
N THR A 50 -19.73 -4.24 -1.56
CA THR A 50 -20.40 -4.35 -2.86
C THR A 50 -20.93 -2.98 -3.27
N ASP A 51 -20.71 -2.59 -4.52
CA ASP A 51 -21.27 -1.35 -5.06
C ASP A 51 -22.76 -1.50 -5.46
N ARG A 52 -23.37 -0.42 -5.95
CA ARG A 52 -24.78 -0.41 -6.39
C ARG A 52 -25.07 -1.34 -7.58
N LEU A 53 -24.03 -1.84 -8.26
CA LEU A 53 -24.12 -2.73 -9.40
C LEU A 53 -23.79 -4.19 -9.04
N GLY A 54 -23.56 -4.50 -7.76
CA GLY A 54 -23.25 -5.86 -7.32
C GLY A 54 -21.76 -6.24 -7.45
N ARG A 55 -20.86 -5.28 -7.74
CA ARG A 55 -19.42 -5.55 -7.93
C ARG A 55 -18.68 -5.46 -6.62
N VAL A 56 -17.70 -6.35 -6.41
CA VAL A 56 -16.79 -6.30 -5.26
C VAL A 56 -15.90 -5.06 -5.38
N VAL A 57 -15.84 -4.29 -4.28
CA VAL A 57 -15.04 -3.07 -4.20
C VAL A 57 -14.21 -3.04 -2.92
N HIS A 58 -13.02 -2.45 -3.00
CA HIS A 58 -12.04 -2.36 -1.92
C HIS A 58 -11.86 -0.89 -1.53
N GLY A 59 -12.10 -0.58 -0.25
CA GLY A 59 -11.88 0.74 0.32
C GLY A 59 -10.53 0.85 1.01
N ILE A 60 -9.93 2.05 0.98
CA ILE A 60 -8.67 2.34 1.67
C ILE A 60 -8.79 3.67 2.42
N THR A 61 -8.20 3.72 3.61
CA THR A 61 -7.86 4.97 4.28
C THR A 61 -6.34 5.11 4.35
N ILE A 62 -5.82 6.26 3.93
CA ILE A 62 -4.40 6.60 3.95
C ILE A 62 -4.19 7.80 4.85
N GLY A 63 -3.16 7.78 5.68
CA GLY A 63 -2.79 8.93 6.50
C GLY A 63 -1.34 8.88 6.97
N GLU A 64 -0.93 9.93 7.68
CA GLU A 64 0.35 9.97 8.40
C GLU A 64 0.11 9.69 9.89
N ILE A 65 0.96 8.85 10.51
CA ILE A 65 0.86 8.50 11.94
C ILE A 65 0.87 9.75 12.85
N ASN A 66 1.54 10.84 12.42
CA ASN A 66 1.88 11.97 13.28
C ASN A 66 1.29 13.33 12.87
N LYS A 67 0.52 13.43 11.77
CA LYS A 67 -0.03 14.73 11.29
C LYS A 67 -1.56 14.81 11.27
N GLY A 68 -2.26 13.80 11.77
CA GLY A 68 -3.72 13.83 11.97
C GLY A 68 -4.58 13.86 10.70
N GLY A 69 -3.98 13.91 9.51
CA GLY A 69 -4.68 13.82 8.24
C GLY A 69 -4.92 12.37 7.84
N GLN A 70 -6.20 11.97 7.75
CA GLN A 70 -6.61 10.73 7.12
C GLN A 70 -7.51 11.04 5.93
N THR A 71 -7.16 10.49 4.77
CA THR A 71 -7.99 10.55 3.56
C THR A 71 -8.58 9.18 3.32
N THR A 72 -9.91 9.10 3.35
CA THR A 72 -10.62 7.91 2.90
C THR A 72 -10.91 8.03 1.42
N ILE A 73 -10.59 6.99 0.69
CA ILE A 73 -10.69 6.95 -0.76
C ILE A 73 -11.91 6.10 -1.13
N PRO A 74 -12.64 6.47 -2.20
CA PRO A 74 -13.77 5.69 -2.68
C PRO A 74 -13.40 4.21 -2.82
N ALA A 75 -14.38 3.34 -2.57
CA ALA A 75 -14.19 1.92 -2.80
C ALA A 75 -14.05 1.66 -4.30
N LEU A 76 -12.96 1.01 -4.70
CA LEU A 76 -12.58 0.76 -6.09
C LEU A 76 -12.60 -0.74 -6.41
N PRO A 77 -12.87 -1.14 -7.67
CA PRO A 77 -12.58 -2.50 -8.13
C PRO A 77 -11.13 -2.89 -7.82
N PHE A 78 -10.85 -4.19 -7.67
CA PHE A 78 -9.53 -4.68 -7.22
C PHE A 78 -8.35 -4.09 -7.99
N TYR A 79 -8.41 -4.10 -9.33
CA TYR A 79 -7.32 -3.60 -10.18
C TYR A 79 -7.10 -2.09 -10.02
N ASP A 80 -8.18 -1.31 -10.01
CA ASP A 80 -8.12 0.14 -9.83
C ASP A 80 -7.56 0.50 -8.44
N ALA A 81 -7.97 -0.25 -7.41
CA ALA A 81 -7.47 -0.09 -6.05
C ALA A 81 -5.96 -0.43 -5.97
N TRP A 82 -5.52 -1.46 -6.69
CA TRP A 82 -4.12 -1.87 -6.79
C TRP A 82 -3.26 -0.82 -7.49
N GLU A 83 -3.70 -0.31 -8.63
CA GLU A 83 -2.99 0.76 -9.35
C GLU A 83 -2.91 2.03 -8.50
N PHE A 84 -4.00 2.37 -7.80
CA PHE A 84 -4.01 3.51 -6.91
C PHE A 84 -2.93 3.42 -5.82
N LEU A 85 -2.80 2.27 -5.13
CA LEU A 85 -1.73 2.06 -4.14
C LEU A 85 -0.33 2.13 -4.75
N SER A 86 -0.16 1.57 -5.95
CA SER A 86 1.11 1.64 -6.69
C SER A 86 1.50 3.10 -6.95
N ALA A 87 0.56 3.93 -7.39
CA ALA A 87 0.79 5.35 -7.66
C ALA A 87 1.15 6.12 -6.38
N VAL A 88 0.47 5.86 -5.26
CA VAL A 88 0.81 6.43 -3.95
C VAL A 88 2.23 6.04 -3.55
N SER A 89 2.60 4.77 -3.71
CA SER A 89 3.94 4.28 -3.39
C SER A 89 5.00 5.02 -4.20
N ILE A 90 4.82 5.14 -5.51
CA ILE A 90 5.76 5.84 -6.39
C ILE A 90 5.92 7.30 -5.96
N GLY A 91 4.81 8.01 -5.73
CA GLY A 91 4.84 9.42 -5.34
C GLY A 91 5.52 9.64 -3.99
N ALA A 92 5.21 8.81 -2.99
CA ALA A 92 5.82 8.90 -1.66
C ALA A 92 7.32 8.59 -1.68
N MET A 93 7.73 7.55 -2.42
CA MET A 93 9.15 7.21 -2.56
C MET A 93 9.94 8.30 -3.28
N ALA A 94 9.36 8.95 -4.30
CA ALA A 94 9.99 10.07 -4.97
C ALA A 94 10.21 11.26 -4.01
N LEU A 95 9.24 11.55 -3.14
CA LEU A 95 9.36 12.61 -2.14
C LEU A 95 10.44 12.28 -1.09
N LEU A 96 10.49 11.04 -0.61
CA LEU A 96 11.51 10.59 0.34
C LEU A 96 12.92 10.69 -0.24
N ALA A 97 13.10 10.30 -1.51
CA ALA A 97 14.38 10.44 -2.20
C ALA A 97 14.83 11.91 -2.28
N LEU A 98 13.91 12.82 -2.65
CA LEU A 98 14.20 14.26 -2.71
C LEU A 98 14.61 14.83 -1.34
N GLN A 99 13.96 14.38 -0.25
CA GLN A 99 14.30 14.81 1.11
C GLN A 99 15.69 14.34 1.52
N GLN A 100 16.05 13.09 1.23
CA GLN A 100 17.40 12.56 1.51
C GLN A 100 18.49 13.31 0.75
N HIS A 101 18.22 13.73 -0.49
CA HIS A 101 19.14 14.57 -1.26
C HIS A 101 19.27 16.00 -0.69
N ALA A 102 18.22 16.55 -0.09
CA ALA A 102 18.23 17.89 0.49
C ALA A 102 18.93 17.96 1.86
N GLU A 103 18.96 16.86 2.61
CA GLU A 103 19.61 16.78 3.94
C GLU A 103 21.10 16.37 3.87
N GLY A 104 21.56 15.87 2.71
CA GLY A 104 22.92 15.39 2.48
C GLY A 104 23.86 16.36 1.75
N GLY A 105 23.46 17.61 1.50
CA GLY A 105 24.26 18.64 0.82
C GLY A 105 24.46 19.88 1.70
#